data_AF-A0AA88ZIN8-F1
#
_entry.id   AF-A0AA88ZIN8-F1
#
_cell.length_a   1.000
_cell.length_b   1.000
_cell.length_c   1.000
_cell.angle_alpha   90.00
_cell.angle_beta   90.00
_cell.angle_gamma   90.00
#
_symmetry.space_group_name_H-M   'P 1'
#
loop_
_entity.id
_entity.type
_entity.pdbx_description
1 polymer ?
#
loop_
_entity_poly.entity_id
_entity_poly.type
_entity_poly.pdbx_seq_one_letter_code
_entity_poly.pdbx_strand_id
1 'polypeptide(L)'
;MKISSYSLILFLLIIGTIGVGGLVIEEMQTGSGCPKIGMLPACYIILFCFLVPLVAHLKKKWNMLYFLFTGLAFLIAIMASVMQYLGPSECPKTDGGIPMCYLSLVIFSLLITLKIVQIKK
;
A
#
# COMPACT_ATOMS: atom_id res chain seq x y z
N MET A 1 22.21 -13.28 10.85
CA MET A 1 21.87 -12.35 9.75
C MET A 1 21.17 -11.13 10.34
N LYS A 2 21.86 -9.99 10.55
CA LYS A 2 21.25 -8.78 11.12
C LYS A 2 20.47 -8.08 10.01
N ILE A 3 19.17 -8.34 9.90
CA ILE A 3 18.29 -7.58 8.98
C ILE A 3 18.28 -6.12 9.47
N SER A 4 18.70 -5.18 8.63
CA SER A 4 18.60 -3.75 8.96
C SER A 4 17.17 -3.29 8.68
N SER A 5 16.52 -2.62 9.64
CA SER A 5 15.14 -2.14 9.53
C SER A 5 14.91 -1.32 8.26
N TYR A 6 15.95 -0.59 7.82
CA TYR A 6 15.97 0.14 6.55
C TYR A 6 15.73 -0.77 5.34
N SER A 7 16.45 -1.89 5.26
CA SER A 7 16.33 -2.85 4.15
C SER A 7 14.96 -3.52 4.13
N LEU A 8 14.38 -3.79 5.31
CA LEU A 8 13.07 -4.41 5.42
C LEU A 8 11.96 -3.46 4.93
N ILE A 9 12.01 -2.18 5.32
CA ILE A 9 11.08 -1.15 4.85
C ILE A 9 11.17 -0.99 3.34
N LEU A 10 12.39 -0.91 2.81
CA LEU A 10 12.62 -0.79 1.36
C LEU A 10 12.03 -1.99 0.60
N PHE A 11 12.27 -3.21 1.10
CA PHE A 11 11.75 -4.43 0.51
C PHE A 11 10.22 -4.46 0.47
N LEU A 12 9.56 -4.09 1.58
CA LEU A 12 8.10 -4.01 1.66
C LEU A 12 7.51 -2.97 0.70
N LEU A 13 8.15 -1.81 0.56
CA LEU A 13 7.71 -0.77 -0.38
C LEU A 13 7.86 -1.23 -1.83
N ILE A 14 8.96 -1.91 -2.17
CA ILE A 14 9.18 -2.44 -3.53
C ILE A 14 8.12 -3.50 -3.86
N ILE A 15 7.89 -4.47 -2.97
CA ILE A 15 6.88 -5.50 -3.19
C ILE A 15 5.48 -4.89 -3.31
N GLY A 16 5.12 -3.96 -2.42
CA GLY A 16 3.83 -3.26 -2.49
C GLY A 16 3.64 -2.48 -3.79
N THR A 17 4.70 -1.80 -4.25
CA THR A 17 4.66 -1.07 -5.53
C THR A 17 4.50 -2.01 -6.72
N ILE A 18 5.19 -3.15 -6.74
CA ILE A 18 5.04 -4.16 -7.80
C ILE A 18 3.64 -4.77 -7.79
N GLY A 19 3.11 -5.13 -6.61
CA GLY A 19 1.77 -5.70 -6.46
C GLY A 19 0.68 -4.76 -6.99
N VAL A 20 0.71 -3.50 -6.57
CA VAL A 20 -0.24 -2.49 -7.06
C VAL A 20 0.03 -2.08 -8.52
N GLY A 21 1.29 -2.08 -8.95
CA GLY A 21 1.65 -1.84 -10.35
C GLY A 21 1.01 -2.86 -11.29
N GLY A 22 0.99 -4.14 -10.91
CA GLY A 22 0.28 -5.19 -11.64
C GLY A 22 -1.22 -4.90 -11.76
N LEU A 23 -1.87 -4.48 -10.67
CA LEU A 23 -3.28 -4.10 -10.67
C LEU A 23 -3.58 -2.90 -11.59
N VAL A 24 -2.69 -1.91 -11.63
CA VAL A 24 -2.84 -0.74 -12.53
C VAL A 24 -2.70 -1.16 -14.00
N ILE A 25 -1.81 -2.10 -14.31
CA ILE A 25 -1.68 -2.64 -15.67
C ILE A 25 -2.95 -3.41 -16.05
N GLU A 26 -3.47 -4.24 -15.15
CA GLU A 26 -4.70 -5.00 -15.38
C GLU A 26 -5.92 -4.08 -15.56
N GLU A 27 -6.01 -3.01 -14.78
CA GLU A 27 -7.00 -1.94 -14.96
C GLU A 27 -6.91 -1.29 -16.34
N MET A 28 -5.70 -1.02 -16.84
CA MET A 28 -5.51 -0.44 -18.17
C MET A 28 -5.88 -1.39 -19.30
N GLN A 29 -5.75 -2.70 -19.09
CA GLN A 29 -6.05 -3.73 -20.10
C GLN A 29 -7.52 -4.16 -20.10
N THR A 30 -8.15 -4.28 -18.93
CA THR A 30 -9.47 -4.89 -18.75
C THR A 30 -10.54 -3.90 -18.27
N GLY A 31 -10.13 -2.79 -17.65
CA GLY A 31 -11.03 -1.82 -17.03
C GLY A 31 -11.72 -2.31 -15.74
N SER A 32 -11.30 -3.47 -15.21
CA SER A 32 -11.90 -4.18 -14.06
C SER A 32 -10.93 -4.78 -13.04
N GLY A 33 -9.62 -4.54 -13.15
CA GLY A 33 -8.63 -4.90 -12.13
C GLY A 33 -8.81 -4.24 -10.75
N CYS A 34 -9.51 -3.10 -10.62
CA CYS A 34 -9.70 -2.39 -9.35
C CYS A 34 -11.04 -1.68 -9.20
N PRO A 35 -11.55 -1.56 -7.95
CA PRO A 35 -12.75 -0.80 -7.68
C PRO A 35 -12.54 0.69 -8.00
N LYS A 36 -13.52 1.26 -8.70
CA LYS A 36 -13.59 2.69 -8.99
C LYS A 36 -14.21 3.38 -7.78
N ILE A 37 -13.44 4.24 -7.11
CA ILE A 37 -13.96 5.08 -6.03
C ILE A 37 -14.39 6.39 -6.69
N GLY A 38 -15.67 6.47 -7.07
CA GLY A 38 -16.18 7.56 -7.90
C GLY A 38 -15.64 7.47 -9.33
N MET A 39 -14.89 8.50 -9.77
CA MET A 39 -14.36 8.62 -11.13
C MET A 39 -12.93 8.06 -11.32
N LEU A 40 -12.20 7.78 -10.23
CA LEU A 40 -10.79 7.37 -10.27
C LEU A 40 -10.61 5.93 -9.74
N PRO A 41 -9.80 5.09 -10.40
CA PRO A 41 -9.50 3.75 -9.90
C PRO A 41 -8.66 3.84 -8.63
N ALA A 42 -9.06 3.11 -7.58
CA ALA A 42 -8.38 3.13 -6.28
C ALA A 42 -6.88 2.78 -6.39
N CYS A 43 -6.52 1.95 -7.35
CA CYS A 43 -5.15 1.45 -7.51
C CYS A 43 -4.16 2.52 -7.95
N TYR A 44 -4.58 3.57 -8.67
CA TYR A 44 -3.71 4.72 -8.94
C TYR A 44 -3.36 5.48 -7.66
N ILE A 45 -4.34 5.64 -6.77
CA ILE A 45 -4.17 6.35 -5.49
C ILE A 45 -3.22 5.56 -4.59
N ILE A 46 -3.42 4.24 -4.48
CA ILE A 46 -2.55 3.38 -3.67
C ILE A 46 -1.15 3.31 -4.28
N LEU A 47 -1.01 3.25 -5.60
CA LEU A 47 0.29 3.24 -6.28
C LEU A 47 1.08 4.51 -5.90
N PHE A 48 0.43 5.66 -5.99
CA PHE A 48 1.01 6.94 -5.58
C PHE A 48 1.41 6.94 -4.10
N CYS A 49 0.55 6.37 -3.24
CA CYS A 49 0.84 6.22 -1.82
C CYS A 49 1.97 5.25 -1.49
N PHE A 50 2.40 4.38 -2.41
CA PHE A 50 3.62 3.58 -2.25
C PHE A 50 4.86 4.29 -2.80
N LEU A 51 4.74 4.96 -3.95
CA LEU A 51 5.83 5.70 -4.59
C LEU A 51 6.36 6.84 -3.72
N VAL A 52 5.48 7.63 -3.10
CA VAL A 52 5.92 8.78 -2.29
C VAL A 52 6.73 8.35 -1.06
N PRO A 53 6.26 7.39 -0.22
CA PRO A 53 7.07 6.83 0.86
C PRO A 53 8.35 6.15 0.38
N LEU A 54 8.35 5.49 -0.79
CA LEU A 54 9.55 4.90 -1.37
C LEU A 54 10.63 5.97 -1.61
N VAL A 55 10.29 7.04 -2.34
CA VAL A 55 11.21 8.14 -2.60
C VAL A 55 11.63 8.84 -1.30
N ALA A 56 10.70 9.07 -0.39
CA ALA A 56 10.97 9.68 0.91
C ALA A 56 11.94 8.85 1.76
N HIS A 57 11.79 7.51 1.72
CA HIS A 57 12.67 6.59 2.43
C HIS A 57 14.09 6.58 1.86
N LEU A 58 14.25 6.57 0.52
CA LEU A 58 15.56 6.70 -0.13
C LEU A 58 16.26 8.02 0.20
N LYS A 59 15.51 9.13 0.24
CA LYS A 59 16.06 10.46 0.52
C LYS A 59 16.40 10.69 2.01
N LYS A 60 16.01 9.79 2.92
CA LYS A 60 16.27 9.79 4.39
C LYS A 60 15.87 11.05 5.19
N LYS A 61 15.49 12.15 4.54
CA LYS A 61 15.17 13.46 5.16
C LYS A 61 13.66 13.71 5.26
N TRP A 62 12.85 12.99 4.49
CA TRP A 62 11.42 13.29 4.28
C TRP A 62 10.52 12.38 5.14
N ASN A 63 10.88 12.18 6.41
CA ASN A 63 10.14 11.27 7.31
C ASN A 63 8.68 11.73 7.53
N MET A 64 8.42 13.04 7.54
CA MET A 64 7.05 13.56 7.65
C MET A 64 6.18 13.16 6.45
N LEU A 65 6.70 13.31 5.22
CA LEU A 65 5.99 12.85 4.01
C LEU A 65 5.77 11.34 4.04
N TYR A 66 6.77 10.58 4.48
CA TYR A 66 6.64 9.14 4.64
C TYR A 66 5.44 8.77 5.52
N PHE A 67 5.33 9.36 6.72
CA PHE A 67 4.22 9.08 7.64
C PHE A 67 2.88 9.60 7.13
N LEU A 68 2.84 10.77 6.49
CA LEU A 68 1.61 11.31 5.93
C LEU A 68 1.01 10.37 4.87
N PHE A 69 1.81 9.94 3.90
CA PHE A 69 1.32 9.08 2.82
C PHE A 69 1.06 7.64 3.26
N THR A 70 1.93 7.06 4.09
CA THR A 70 1.68 5.71 4.65
C THR A 70 0.48 5.69 5.59
N GLY A 71 0.29 6.74 6.40
CA GLY A 71 -0.87 6.91 7.28
C GLY A 71 -2.17 7.11 6.50
N LEU A 72 -2.15 7.94 5.45
CA LEU A 72 -3.29 8.12 4.56
C LEU A 72 -3.68 6.80 3.87
N ALA A 73 -2.68 6.08 3.35
CA ALA A 73 -2.91 4.78 2.72
C ALA A 73 -3.46 3.75 3.71
N PHE A 74 -2.98 3.76 4.95
CA PHE A 74 -3.49 2.91 6.02
C PHE A 74 -4.97 3.20 6.32
N LEU A 75 -5.35 4.47 6.42
CA LEU A 75 -6.76 4.89 6.58
C LEU A 75 -7.63 4.39 5.42
N ILE A 76 -7.17 4.58 4.18
CA ILE A 76 -7.87 4.10 2.98
C ILE A 76 -8.00 2.58 3.03
N ALA A 77 -6.95 1.87 3.42
CA ALA A 77 -6.97 0.41 3.52
C ALA A 77 -7.94 -0.09 4.60
N ILE A 78 -8.08 0.63 5.73
CA ILE A 78 -9.11 0.35 6.73
C ILE A 78 -10.50 0.52 6.13
N MET A 79 -10.77 1.66 5.49
CA MET A 79 -12.08 1.92 4.88
C MET A 79 -12.40 0.85 3.82
N ALA A 80 -11.44 0.51 2.95
CA ALA A 80 -11.59 -0.54 1.94
C ALA A 80 -11.82 -1.92 2.56
N SER A 81 -11.16 -2.24 3.67
CA SER A 81 -11.36 -3.51 4.39
C SER A 81 -12.75 -3.59 5.01
N VAL A 82 -13.25 -2.49 5.58
CA VAL A 82 -14.62 -2.41 6.12
C VAL A 82 -15.66 -2.52 4.99
N MET A 83 -15.43 -1.85 3.86
CA MET A 83 -16.30 -1.93 2.69
C MET A 83 -16.30 -3.34 2.07
N GLN A 84 -15.14 -4.01 2.04
CA GLN A 84 -15.07 -5.43 1.64
C GLN A 84 -15.90 -6.32 2.56
N TYR A 85 -15.90 -6.05 3.86
CA TYR A 85 -16.66 -6.81 4.85
C TYR A 85 -18.18 -6.60 4.72
N LEU A 86 -18.61 -5.37 4.42
CA LEU A 86 -20.03 -5.03 4.26
C LEU A 86 -20.64 -5.48 2.93
N GLY A 87 -19.81 -5.91 1.95
CA GLY A 87 -20.25 -6.38 0.64
C GLY A 87 -20.57 -5.36 -0.48
N PRO A 88 -20.51 -4.01 -0.34
CA PRO A 88 -20.79 -3.11 -1.45
C PRO A 88 -19.67 -2.98 -2.49
N SER A 89 -18.43 -3.41 -2.18
CA SER A 89 -17.29 -3.31 -3.11
C SER A 89 -16.35 -4.49 -2.95
N GLU A 90 -16.06 -5.20 -4.05
CA GLU A 90 -15.08 -6.28 -4.05
C GLU A 90 -13.70 -5.75 -4.43
N CYS A 91 -12.75 -5.80 -3.49
CA CYS A 91 -11.33 -5.68 -3.77
C CYS A 91 -10.83 -6.89 -4.57
N PRO A 92 -9.88 -6.70 -5.50
CA PRO A 92 -9.29 -7.80 -6.24
C PRO A 92 -8.71 -8.84 -5.27
N LYS A 93 -9.06 -10.10 -5.53
CA LYS A 93 -8.59 -11.25 -4.78
C LYS A 93 -7.35 -11.79 -5.50
N THR A 94 -6.32 -12.15 -4.75
CA THR A 94 -5.20 -12.94 -5.32
C THR A 94 -5.67 -14.34 -5.73
N ASP A 95 -4.88 -15.09 -6.49
CA ASP A 95 -5.20 -16.47 -6.90
C ASP A 95 -5.62 -17.40 -5.74
N GLY A 96 -5.15 -17.10 -4.52
CA GLY A 96 -5.55 -17.78 -3.28
C GLY A 96 -6.85 -17.29 -2.63
N GLY A 97 -7.63 -16.41 -3.28
CA GLY A 97 -8.90 -15.88 -2.77
C GLY A 97 -8.79 -14.78 -1.70
N ILE A 98 -7.57 -14.35 -1.35
CA ILE A 98 -7.33 -13.34 -0.30
C ILE A 98 -7.52 -11.93 -0.90
N PRO A 99 -8.36 -11.07 -0.30
CA PRO A 99 -8.53 -9.69 -0.77
C PRO A 99 -7.25 -8.88 -0.57
N MET A 100 -6.76 -8.23 -1.62
CA MET A 100 -5.53 -7.44 -1.56
C MET A 100 -5.62 -6.22 -0.64
N CYS A 101 -6.83 -5.73 -0.34
CA CYS A 101 -7.04 -4.62 0.59
C CYS A 101 -6.61 -4.97 2.03
N TYR A 102 -6.83 -6.22 2.47
CA TYR A 102 -6.32 -6.69 3.76
C TYR A 102 -4.79 -6.81 3.75
N LEU A 103 -4.20 -7.28 2.64
CA LEU A 103 -2.74 -7.36 2.50
C LEU A 103 -2.11 -5.97 2.57
N SER A 104 -2.69 -4.98 1.89
CA SER A 104 -2.23 -3.59 1.94
C SER A 104 -2.35 -3.02 3.36
N LEU A 105 -3.43 -3.30 4.09
CA LEU A 105 -3.59 -2.88 5.48
C LEU A 105 -2.45 -3.41 6.36
N VAL A 106 -2.11 -4.70 6.23
CA VAL A 106 -1.00 -5.32 6.96
C VAL A 106 0.34 -4.70 6.57
N ILE A 107 0.60 -4.51 5.27
CA ILE A 107 1.85 -3.91 4.77
C ILE A 107 2.02 -2.49 5.30
N PHE A 108 1.00 -1.63 5.21
CA PHE A 108 1.09 -0.25 5.71
C PHE A 108 1.24 -0.20 7.23
N SER A 109 0.53 -1.05 7.98
CA SER A 109 0.71 -1.18 9.44
C SER A 109 2.16 -1.52 9.79
N LEU A 110 2.74 -2.48 9.07
CA LEU A 110 4.09 -2.95 9.27
C LEU A 110 5.12 -1.86 8.90
N LEU A 111 4.91 -1.16 7.79
CA LEU A 111 5.75 -0.05 7.34
C LEU A 111 5.79 1.09 8.37
N ILE A 112 4.63 1.50 8.89
CA ILE A 112 4.52 2.53 9.93
C ILE A 112 5.26 2.10 11.19
N THR A 113 4.99 0.88 11.68
CA THR A 113 5.62 0.34 12.90
C THR A 113 7.13 0.24 12.75
N LEU A 114 7.60 -0.32 11.63
CA LEU A 114 9.03 -0.43 11.34
C LEU A 114 9.72 0.92 11.26
N LYS A 115 9.07 1.92 10.65
CA LYS A 115 9.63 3.26 10.55
C LYS A 115 9.76 3.92 11.93
N ILE A 116 8.77 3.75 12.80
CA ILE A 116 8.83 4.22 14.19
C ILE A 116 10.00 3.56 14.94
N VAL A 117 10.14 2.24 14.83
CA VAL A 117 11.25 1.49 15.44
C VAL A 117 12.60 1.94 14.88
N GLN A 118 12.68 2.21 13.57
CA GLN A 118 13.90 2.67 12.90
C GLN A 118 14.32 4.09 13.34
N ILE A 119 13.37 4.96 13.71
CA ILE A 119 13.67 6.33 14.17
C ILE A 119 14.02 6.35 15.66
N LYS A 120 13.43 5.46 16.47
CA LYS A 120 13.75 5.34 17.91
C LYS A 120 15.12 4.70 18.18
N LYS A 121 15.73 4.08 17.18
CA LYS A 121 17.01 3.36 17.28
C LYS A 121 18.14 4.18 16.68
#